data_AF-A0A3M9ZNN9-F1
#
_entry.id   AF-A0A3M9ZNN9-F1
#
_cell.length_a   1.000
_cell.length_b   1.000
_cell.length_c   1.000
_cell.angle_alpha   90.00
_cell.angle_beta   90.00
_cell.angle_gamma   90.00
#
_symmetry.space_group_name_H-M   'P 1'
#
loop_
_entity.id
_entity.type
_entity.pdbx_description
1 polymer ?
#
loop_
_entity_poly.entity_id
_entity_poly.type
_entity_poly.pdbx_seq_one_letter_code
_entity_poly.pdbx_strand_id
1 'polypeptide(L)'
;AGTIADSALAALREALAAPRPVRLTVDGEEDLLAVPLCEMCEDGTVVAYGQPGEGMVIVRVGDGPRARARRVMKMMGRRDDDPVAG
;
A
#
# COMPACT_ATOMS: atom_id res chain seq x y z
N ALA A 1 -7.34 16.25 0.13
CA ALA A 1 -6.23 15.29 0.18
C ALA A 1 -6.72 14.05 0.90
N GLY A 2 -6.45 12.85 0.38
CA GLY A 2 -6.74 11.60 1.08
C GLY A 2 -5.77 11.37 2.23
N THR A 3 -6.16 10.58 3.22
CA THR A 3 -5.31 10.16 4.35
C THR A 3 -5.48 8.66 4.53
N ILE A 4 -4.42 7.95 4.91
CA ILE A 4 -4.50 6.54 5.28
C ILE A 4 -4.43 6.45 6.80
N ALA A 5 -5.41 5.80 7.42
CA ALA A 5 -5.45 5.64 8.86
C ALA A 5 -4.29 4.74 9.34
N ASP A 6 -3.72 5.06 10.50
CA ASP A 6 -2.64 4.27 11.11
C ASP A 6 -3.06 2.81 11.36
N SER A 7 -4.34 2.59 11.69
CA SER A 7 -4.93 1.25 11.85
C SER A 7 -4.89 0.44 10.55
N ALA A 8 -5.09 1.07 9.39
CA ALA A 8 -4.96 0.41 8.10
C ALA A 8 -3.51 0.03 7.81
N LEU A 9 -2.55 0.92 8.12
CA LEU A 9 -1.13 0.60 7.99
C LEU A 9 -0.69 -0.53 8.92
N ALA A 10 -1.21 -0.56 10.16
CA ALA A 10 -0.96 -1.66 11.09
C ALA A 10 -1.51 -2.99 10.57
N ALA A 11 -2.78 -3.01 10.12
CA ALA A 11 -3.42 -4.19 9.56
C ALA A 11 -2.68 -4.74 8.32
N LEU A 12 -2.18 -3.85 7.44
CA LEU A 12 -1.38 -4.28 6.29
C LEU A 12 -0.05 -4.93 6.71
N ARG A 13 0.65 -4.37 7.71
CA ARG A 13 1.89 -4.96 8.23
C ARG A 13 1.65 -6.34 8.84
N GLU A 14 0.60 -6.46 9.65
CA GLU A 14 0.20 -7.76 10.24
C GLU A 14 -0.16 -8.78 9.16
N ALA A 15 -0.91 -8.38 8.15
CA ALA A 15 -1.29 -9.24 7.03
C ALA A 15 -0.08 -9.70 6.20
N LEU A 16 0.91 -8.83 5.97
CA LEU A 16 2.11 -9.18 5.22
C LEU A 16 3.00 -10.20 5.97
N ALA A 17 2.98 -10.17 7.31
CA ALA A 17 3.74 -11.08 8.17
C ALA A 17 2.99 -12.40 8.49
N ALA A 18 1.69 -12.47 8.26
CA ALA A 18 0.89 -13.65 8.57
C ALA A 18 1.07 -14.79 7.55
N PRO A 19 0.86 -16.07 7.95
CA PRO A 19 0.82 -17.19 7.01
C PRO A 19 -0.22 -16.96 5.91
N ARG A 20 0.18 -17.19 4.66
CA ARG A 20 -0.66 -16.94 3.48
C ARG A 20 -1.58 -18.15 3.18
N PRO A 21 -2.78 -17.94 2.62
CA PRO A 21 -3.34 -16.65 2.15
C PRO A 21 -4.00 -15.82 3.27
N VAL A 22 -3.98 -14.50 3.09
CA VAL A 22 -4.62 -13.53 4.01
C VAL A 22 -5.70 -12.76 3.25
N ARG A 23 -6.79 -12.42 3.94
CA ARG A 23 -7.86 -11.53 3.43
C ARG A 23 -8.11 -10.43 4.45
N LEU A 24 -8.06 -9.18 3.99
CA LEU A 24 -8.48 -8.01 4.75
C LEU A 24 -9.82 -7.54 4.19
N THR A 25 -10.71 -7.09 5.07
CA THR A 25 -11.95 -6.41 4.69
C THR A 25 -11.79 -4.94 5.03
N VAL A 26 -12.01 -4.09 4.03
CA VAL A 26 -11.87 -2.64 4.16
C VAL A 26 -13.25 -2.02 4.24
N ASP A 27 -13.46 -1.19 5.25
CA ASP A 27 -14.63 -0.30 5.33
C ASP A 27 -14.22 1.08 4.79
N GLY A 28 -14.49 1.31 3.50
CA GLY A 28 -14.05 2.51 2.77
C GLY A 28 -13.37 2.19 1.43
N GLU A 29 -12.46 3.07 1.00
CA GLU A 29 -11.72 2.94 -0.26
C GLU A 29 -10.50 2.02 -0.11
N GLU A 30 -10.50 0.90 -0.84
CA GLU A 30 -9.40 -0.07 -0.87
C GLU A 30 -8.23 0.36 -1.79
N ASP A 31 -8.54 1.03 -2.90
CA ASP A 31 -7.58 1.34 -3.97
C ASP A 31 -6.41 2.21 -3.50
N LEU A 32 -6.64 3.11 -2.54
CA LEU A 32 -5.59 3.90 -1.90
C LEU A 32 -4.58 3.04 -1.13
N LEU A 33 -4.94 1.83 -0.68
CA LEU A 33 -4.02 0.91 0.00
C LEU A 33 -2.96 0.33 -0.93
N ALA A 34 -3.13 0.44 -2.25
CA ALA A 34 -2.08 0.08 -3.21
C ALA A 34 -0.81 0.93 -3.00
N VAL A 35 -0.96 2.18 -2.52
CA VAL A 35 0.16 3.09 -2.25
C VAL A 35 1.08 2.56 -1.14
N PRO A 36 0.61 2.34 0.10
CA PRO A 36 1.46 1.78 1.17
C PRO A 36 1.92 0.37 0.84
N LEU A 37 1.15 -0.45 0.12
CA LEU A 37 1.62 -1.77 -0.33
C LEU A 37 2.84 -1.67 -1.26
N CYS A 38 2.85 -0.74 -2.21
CA CYS A 38 4.01 -0.50 -3.05
C CYS A 38 5.24 0.00 -2.27
N GLU A 39 5.02 0.61 -1.10
CA GLU A 39 6.09 1.03 -0.20
C GLU A 39 6.59 -0.12 0.70
N MET A 40 5.70 -0.97 1.21
CA MET A 40 5.97 -2.00 2.23
C MET A 40 6.43 -3.34 1.66
N CYS A 41 5.98 -3.73 0.46
CA CYS A 41 6.28 -5.04 -0.10
C CYS A 41 7.70 -5.11 -0.68
N GLU A 42 8.25 -6.32 -0.79
CA GLU A 42 9.54 -6.56 -1.44
C GLU A 42 9.50 -6.31 -2.96
N ASP A 43 10.66 -6.04 -3.56
CA ASP A 43 10.80 -5.91 -5.01
C ASP A 43 10.35 -7.18 -5.74
N GLY A 44 9.71 -7.00 -6.88
CA GLY A 44 9.12 -8.10 -7.65
C GLY A 44 7.72 -8.51 -7.20
N THR A 45 7.25 -8.05 -6.02
CA THR A 45 5.84 -8.22 -5.60
C THR A 45 4.91 -7.58 -6.63
N VAL A 46 3.76 -8.22 -6.87
CA VAL A 46 2.71 -7.67 -7.73
C VAL A 46 1.57 -7.19 -6.86
N VAL A 47 1.26 -5.89 -6.94
CA VAL A 47 0.07 -5.28 -6.35
C VAL A 47 -0.94 -5.08 -7.48
N ALA A 48 -2.15 -5.58 -7.31
CA ALA A 48 -3.22 -5.44 -8.28
C ALA A 48 -4.47 -4.85 -7.62
N TYR A 49 -5.10 -3.87 -8.25
CA TYR A 49 -6.31 -3.21 -7.74
C TYR A 49 -7.21 -2.75 -8.89
N GLY A 50 -8.51 -2.63 -8.62
CA GLY A 50 -9.47 -2.10 -9.59
C GLY A 50 -9.49 -0.58 -9.57
N GLN A 51 -9.51 0.04 -10.75
CA GLN A 51 -9.67 1.48 -10.91
C GLN A 51 -10.86 1.78 -11.83
N PRO A 52 -11.84 2.58 -11.39
CA PRO A 52 -12.97 2.99 -12.23
C PRO A 52 -12.49 3.63 -13.55
N GLY A 53 -13.03 3.16 -14.67
CA GLY A 53 -12.68 3.64 -16.01
C GLY A 53 -11.42 3.03 -16.63
N GLU A 54 -10.52 2.46 -15.81
CA GLU A 54 -9.24 1.89 -16.27
C GLU A 54 -9.22 0.34 -16.17
N GLY A 55 -10.06 -0.25 -15.32
CA GLY A 55 -10.10 -1.69 -15.09
C GLY A 55 -9.07 -2.15 -14.07
N MET A 56 -8.45 -3.32 -14.28
CA MET A 56 -7.45 -3.87 -13.36
C MET A 56 -6.10 -3.22 -13.60
N VAL A 57 -5.56 -2.57 -12.57
CA VAL A 57 -4.21 -1.99 -12.57
C VAL A 57 -3.25 -2.98 -11.92
N ILE A 58 -2.11 -3.22 -12.56
CA ILE A 58 -1.06 -4.11 -12.05
C ILE A 58 0.21 -3.30 -11.86
N VAL A 59 0.74 -3.30 -10.65
CA VAL A 59 1.98 -2.64 -10.28
C VAL A 59 2.99 -3.70 -9.82
N ARG A 60 4.13 -3.78 -10.51
CA ARG A 60 5.26 -4.57 -10.04
C ARG A 60 6.14 -3.69 -9.17
N VAL A 61 6.31 -4.07 -7.91
CA VAL A 61 7.09 -3.32 -6.93
C VAL A 61 8.58 -3.31 -7.33
N GLY A 62 9.19 -2.15 -7.21
CA GLY A 62 10.58 -1.84 -7.53
C GLY A 62 10.86 -0.35 -7.29
N ASP A 63 12.07 0.11 -7.59
CA ASP A 63 12.54 1.46 -7.25
C ASP A 63 11.61 2.59 -7.69
N GLY A 64 11.13 2.56 -8.94
CA GLY A 64 10.26 3.59 -9.49
C GLY A 64 8.90 3.67 -8.78
N PRO A 65 8.09 2.60 -8.81
CA PRO A 65 6.81 2.54 -8.10
C PRO A 65 6.94 2.84 -6.60
N ARG A 66 7.98 2.30 -5.94
CA ARG A 66 8.23 2.54 -4.51
C ARG A 66 8.56 4.01 -4.22
N ALA A 67 9.38 4.65 -5.05
CA ALA A 67 9.68 6.08 -4.93
C ALA A 67 8.43 6.95 -5.12
N ARG A 68 7.57 6.59 -6.08
CA ARG A 68 6.29 7.28 -6.29
C ARG A 68 5.35 7.09 -5.11
N ALA A 69 5.24 5.87 -4.58
CA ALA A 69 4.44 5.57 -3.41
C ALA A 69 4.89 6.39 -2.19
N ARG A 70 6.19 6.41 -1.89
CA ARG A 70 6.77 7.25 -0.83
C ARG A 70 6.41 8.73 -0.98
N ARG A 71 6.48 9.27 -2.20
CA ARG A 71 6.10 10.67 -2.46
C ARG A 71 4.63 10.93 -2.16
N VAL A 72 3.74 10.02 -2.58
CA VAL A 72 2.30 10.13 -2.30
C VAL A 72 2.03 10.04 -0.81
N MET A 73 2.64 9.08 -0.11
CA MET A 73 2.50 8.93 1.34
C MET A 73 2.94 10.19 2.09
N LYS A 74 4.05 10.82 1.69
CA LYS A 74 4.48 12.12 2.24
C LYS A 74 3.45 13.23 2.01
N MET A 75 2.83 13.27 0.83
CA MET A 75 1.76 14.24 0.53
C MET A 75 0.48 14.00 1.36
N MET A 76 0.25 12.76 1.80
CA MET A 76 -0.86 12.39 2.70
C MET A 76 -0.54 12.63 4.19
N GLY A 77 0.65 13.16 4.51
CA GLY A 77 1.04 13.48 5.88
C GLY A 77 1.86 12.40 6.60
N ARG A 78 2.30 11.33 5.91
CA ARG A 78 3.22 10.34 6.49
C ARG A 78 4.53 11.02 6.89
N ARG A 79 4.98 10.76 8.12
CA ARG A 79 6.23 11.33 8.64
C ARG A 79 7.39 10.39 8.36
N ASP A 80 8.60 10.94 8.28
CA ASP A 80 9.80 10.17 7.96
C ASP A 80 10.21 9.17 9.07
N ASP A 81 9.71 9.36 10.29
CA ASP A 81 9.91 8.48 11.46
C ASP A 81 8.88 7.33 11.56
N ASP A 82 7.87 7.29 10.68
CA ASP A 82 6.90 6.20 10.66
C ASP A 82 7.58 4.90 10.21
N PRO A 83 7.43 3.78 10.96
CA PRO A 83 8.20 2.57 10.74
C PRO A 83 7.95 1.99 9.34
N VAL A 84 9.03 1.86 8.57
CA VAL A 84 8.99 1.13 7.29
C VAL A 84 8.92 -0.35 7.63
N ALA A 85 7.95 -1.08 7.05
CA ALA A 85 7.94 -2.54 7.15
C ALA A 85 9.24 -3.04 6.50
N GLY A 86 10.12 -3.60 7.34
CA GLY A 86 11.40 -4.17 6.92
C GLY A 86 11.25 -5.62 6.49
#